data_AF-A0A1Y2X646-F1
#
_entry.id   AF-A0A1Y2X646-F1
#
_cell.length_a   1.000
_cell.length_b   1.000
_cell.length_c   1.000
_cell.angle_alpha   90.00
_cell.angle_beta   90.00
_cell.angle_gamma   90.00
#
_symmetry.space_group_name_H-M   'P 1'
#
loop_
_entity.id
_entity.type
_entity.pdbx_description
1 polymer ?
#
loop_
_entity_poly.entity_id
_entity_poly.type
_entity_poly.pdbx_seq_one_letter_code
_entity_poly.pdbx_strand_id
1 'polypeptide(L)'
;MSEPRSKSPQDGEHGGSSTVHDDKPRLTEEEKKQNHIASEQKRREAIRAGFDRLCELVPGLQGHGRSEGYVLKETVKYMREQLAKRRELVEAAEAQGVAVPERLKEPVKILERLEARQKEQQEKARREGLEKGHDPDDYES
;
A
#
# COMPACT_ATOMS: atom_id res chain seq x y z
N MET A 1 -38.06 24.37 11.49
CA MET A 1 -39.26 23.55 11.67
C MET A 1 -39.05 22.27 10.89
N SER A 2 -38.97 21.17 11.61
CA SER A 2 -38.51 19.85 11.16
C SER A 2 -39.65 19.06 10.51
N GLU A 3 -39.35 18.33 9.44
CA GLU A 3 -40.21 17.26 8.92
C GLU A 3 -39.42 15.95 8.74
N PRO A 4 -40.10 14.79 8.83
CA PRO A 4 -39.62 13.70 9.67
C PRO A 4 -39.02 12.49 8.94
N ARG A 5 -38.49 11.62 9.80
CA ARG A 5 -37.64 10.45 9.60
C ARG A 5 -38.18 9.39 8.62
N SER A 6 -37.19 8.81 7.94
CA SER A 6 -37.16 7.55 7.19
C SER A 6 -38.04 6.41 7.74
N LYS A 7 -38.90 5.86 6.88
CA LYS A 7 -39.64 4.60 7.08
C LYS A 7 -38.70 3.40 6.92
N SER A 8 -38.57 2.60 7.98
CA SER A 8 -37.94 1.27 7.96
C SER A 8 -38.77 0.28 7.13
N PRO A 9 -38.16 -0.68 6.44
CA PRO A 9 -38.90 -1.70 5.70
C PRO A 9 -39.48 -2.76 6.64
N GLN A 10 -40.62 -3.25 6.18
CA GLN A 10 -41.68 -3.98 6.86
C GLN A 10 -41.35 -5.47 6.99
N ASP A 11 -41.55 -6.03 8.19
CA ASP A 11 -41.44 -7.46 8.47
C ASP A 11 -42.48 -8.25 7.65
N GLY A 12 -42.00 -9.20 6.85
CA GLY A 12 -42.83 -10.13 6.09
C GLY A 12 -42.94 -11.47 6.83
N GLU A 13 -44.09 -11.72 7.45
CA GLU A 13 -44.54 -13.04 7.89
C GLU A 13 -44.90 -13.91 6.68
N HIS A 14 -44.22 -15.05 6.51
CA HIS A 14 -44.76 -16.18 5.76
C HIS A 14 -44.32 -17.50 6.40
N GLY A 15 -45.29 -18.25 6.91
CA GLY A 15 -45.08 -19.55 7.53
C GLY A 15 -44.94 -20.70 6.53
N GLY A 16 -44.09 -21.65 6.90
CA GLY A 16 -44.32 -23.09 6.71
C GLY A 16 -43.72 -23.77 5.47
N SER A 17 -42.55 -24.39 5.62
CA SER A 17 -42.35 -25.85 5.50
C SER A 17 -40.88 -26.22 5.24
N SER A 18 -40.46 -27.35 5.84
CA SER A 18 -39.29 -28.20 5.51
C SER A 18 -37.91 -27.81 6.07
N THR A 19 -37.71 -28.21 7.32
CA THR A 19 -36.54 -28.90 7.91
C THR A 19 -35.26 -29.05 7.08
N VAL A 20 -34.14 -28.85 7.81
CA VAL A 20 -32.72 -29.14 7.51
C VAL A 20 -31.92 -28.01 6.87
N HIS A 21 -31.87 -26.82 7.49
CA HIS A 21 -30.71 -25.93 7.30
C HIS A 21 -30.41 -25.12 8.57
N ASP A 22 -29.16 -25.24 9.03
CA ASP A 22 -28.42 -24.26 9.83
C ASP A 22 -28.85 -23.98 11.29
N ASP A 23 -28.85 -25.01 12.14
CA ASP A 23 -28.64 -24.84 13.58
C ASP A 23 -27.16 -24.54 13.90
N LYS A 24 -26.59 -23.49 13.29
CA LYS A 24 -25.42 -22.84 13.90
C LYS A 24 -25.97 -21.89 14.97
N PRO A 25 -25.77 -22.16 16.27
CA PRO A 25 -26.19 -21.21 17.29
C PRO A 25 -25.56 -19.85 17.00
N ARG A 26 -26.36 -18.78 17.08
CA ARG A 26 -25.85 -17.41 16.99
C ARG A 26 -24.80 -17.26 18.10
N LEU A 27 -23.56 -16.95 17.73
CA LEU A 27 -22.44 -16.77 18.65
C LEU A 27 -22.88 -15.92 19.84
N THR A 28 -22.67 -16.43 21.05
CA THR A 28 -22.86 -15.68 22.30
C THR A 28 -21.95 -14.44 22.30
N GLU A 29 -22.29 -13.43 23.10
CA GLU A 29 -21.45 -12.22 23.21
C GLU A 29 -20.02 -12.56 23.67
N GLU A 30 -19.86 -13.56 24.53
CA GLU A 30 -18.55 -14.05 24.95
C GLU A 30 -17.81 -14.75 23.80
N GLU A 31 -18.48 -15.62 23.03
CA GLU A 31 -17.87 -16.26 21.86
C GLU A 31 -17.48 -15.26 20.77
N LYS A 32 -18.29 -14.22 20.52
CA LYS A 32 -17.94 -13.14 19.60
C LYS A 32 -16.69 -12.40 20.05
N LYS A 33 -16.59 -12.09 21.35
CA LYS A 33 -15.42 -11.42 21.92
C LYS A 33 -14.15 -12.26 21.78
N GLN A 34 -14.24 -13.57 22.08
CA GLN A 34 -13.12 -14.48 21.90
C GLN A 34 -12.72 -14.62 20.43
N ASN A 35 -13.70 -14.74 19.52
CA ASN A 35 -13.44 -14.84 18.09
C ASN A 35 -12.80 -13.55 17.52
N HIS A 36 -13.23 -12.39 17.98
CA HIS A 36 -12.64 -11.11 17.60
C HIS A 36 -11.15 -11.03 18.04
N ILE A 37 -10.85 -11.40 19.28
CA ILE A 37 -9.47 -11.43 19.80
C ILE A 37 -8.61 -12.40 18.97
N ALA A 38 -9.10 -13.61 18.73
CA ALA A 38 -8.39 -14.62 17.96
C ALA A 38 -8.14 -14.17 16.51
N SER A 39 -9.15 -13.58 15.87
CA SER A 39 -9.05 -13.08 14.49
C SER A 39 -8.03 -11.94 14.39
N GLU A 40 -8.03 -11.02 15.35
CA GLU A 40 -7.06 -9.92 15.38
C GLU A 40 -5.64 -10.41 15.70
N GLN A 41 -5.48 -11.38 16.59
CA GLN A 41 -4.17 -11.99 16.85
C GLN A 41 -3.61 -12.64 15.59
N LYS A 42 -4.42 -13.47 14.91
CA LYS A 42 -4.03 -14.11 13.64
C LYS A 42 -3.68 -13.07 12.57
N ARG A 43 -4.45 -11.98 12.48
CA ARG A 43 -4.16 -10.87 11.57
C ARG A 43 -2.80 -10.23 11.88
N ARG A 44 -2.51 -9.96 13.16
CA ARG A 44 -1.21 -9.38 13.58
C ARG A 44 -0.04 -10.32 13.33
N GLU A 45 -0.20 -11.62 13.56
CA GLU A 45 0.82 -12.62 13.26
C GLU A 45 1.11 -12.68 11.76
N ALA A 46 0.08 -12.66 10.91
CA ALA A 46 0.25 -12.62 9.46
C ALA A 46 0.99 -11.35 9.00
N ILE A 47 0.69 -10.18 9.58
CA ILE A 47 1.40 -8.94 9.28
C ILE A 47 2.87 -9.04 9.66
N ARG A 48 3.19 -9.54 10.86
CA ARG A 48 4.59 -9.71 11.32
C ARG A 48 5.36 -10.65 10.40
N ALA A 49 4.77 -11.79 10.05
CA ALA A 49 5.38 -12.72 9.10
C ALA A 49 5.64 -12.06 7.73
N GLY A 50 4.79 -11.12 7.32
CA GLY A 50 5.01 -10.29 6.12
C GLY A 50 6.24 -9.39 6.25
N PHE A 51 6.42 -8.73 7.40
CA PHE A 51 7.61 -7.91 7.67
C PHE A 51 8.90 -8.73 7.75
N ASP A 52 8.84 -9.93 8.35
CA ASP A 52 9.99 -10.84 8.40
C ASP A 52 10.42 -11.24 6.98
N ARG A 53 9.46 -11.58 6.10
CA ARG A 53 9.76 -11.85 4.67
C ARG A 53 10.35 -10.65 3.94
N LEU A 54 9.89 -9.43 4.22
CA LEU A 54 10.50 -8.23 3.64
C LEU A 54 11.97 -8.09 4.06
N CYS A 55 12.27 -8.38 5.33
CA CYS A 55 13.64 -8.32 5.86
C CYS A 55 14.57 -9.40 5.27
N GLU A 56 14.02 -10.52 4.79
CA GLU A 56 14.76 -11.57 4.07
C GLU A 56 15.07 -11.17 2.62
N LEU A 57 14.13 -10.48 1.95
CA LEU A 57 14.24 -10.10 0.54
C LEU A 57 15.09 -8.85 0.32
N VAL A 58 15.02 -7.88 1.22
CA VAL A 58 15.70 -6.60 1.08
C VAL A 58 17.09 -6.68 1.74
N PRO A 59 18.18 -6.48 0.98
CA PRO A 59 19.52 -6.53 1.53
C PRO A 59 19.72 -5.52 2.67
N GLY A 60 20.30 -5.97 3.78
CA GLY A 60 20.65 -5.12 4.92
C GLY A 60 19.53 -4.93 5.95
N LEU A 61 18.35 -5.53 5.76
CA LEU A 61 17.23 -5.43 6.71
C LEU A 61 17.10 -6.63 7.67
N GLN A 62 18.03 -7.59 7.66
CA GLN A 62 17.99 -8.73 8.55
C GLN A 62 17.90 -8.30 10.02
N GLY A 63 16.96 -8.87 10.78
CA GLY A 63 16.73 -8.54 12.19
C GLY A 63 15.94 -7.24 12.45
N HIS A 64 15.54 -6.50 11.42
CA HIS A 64 14.80 -5.23 11.57
C HIS A 64 13.27 -5.37 11.52
N GLY A 65 12.72 -6.59 11.58
CA GLY A 65 11.28 -6.88 11.44
C GLY A 65 10.35 -6.19 12.46
N ARG A 66 10.92 -5.54 13.49
CA ARG A 66 10.17 -4.76 14.49
C ARG A 66 10.12 -3.25 14.22
N SER A 67 10.87 -2.77 13.23
CA SER A 67 10.95 -1.35 12.87
C SER A 67 10.12 -1.06 11.61
N GLU A 68 8.80 -1.15 11.71
CA GLU A 68 7.86 -1.13 10.57
C GLU A 68 8.13 0.03 9.58
N GLY A 69 8.22 1.27 10.09
CA GLY A 69 8.44 2.44 9.25
C GLY A 69 9.79 2.43 8.54
N TYR A 70 10.84 1.93 9.20
CA TYR A 70 12.16 1.79 8.60
C TYR A 70 12.17 0.70 7.52
N VAL A 71 11.58 -0.47 7.81
CA VAL A 71 11.48 -1.57 6.84
C VAL A 71 10.73 -1.11 5.59
N LEU A 72 9.57 -0.46 5.73
CA LEU A 72 8.83 0.04 4.57
C LEU A 72 9.62 1.08 3.76
N LYS A 73 10.29 2.02 4.44
CA LYS A 73 11.10 3.05 3.78
C LYS A 73 12.24 2.44 2.97
N GLU A 74 13.03 1.56 3.57
CA GLU A 74 14.16 0.93 2.89
C GLU A 74 13.70 -0.05 1.81
N THR A 75 12.56 -0.74 2.01
CA THR A 75 11.97 -1.59 0.97
C THR A 75 11.60 -0.76 -0.26
N VAL A 76 10.92 0.39 -0.10
CA VAL A 76 10.57 1.27 -1.23
C VAL A 76 11.82 1.80 -1.94
N LYS A 77 12.86 2.17 -1.18
CA LYS A 77 14.15 2.58 -1.73
C LYS A 77 14.76 1.46 -2.58
N TYR A 78 14.82 0.24 -2.05
CA TYR A 78 15.34 -0.93 -2.78
C TYR A 78 14.53 -1.20 -4.06
N MET A 79 13.20 -1.12 -4.02
CA MET A 79 12.37 -1.27 -5.23
C MET A 79 12.73 -0.24 -6.31
N ARG A 80 12.98 1.02 -5.93
CA ARG A 80 13.40 2.07 -6.88
C ARG A 80 14.77 1.74 -7.50
N GLU A 81 15.72 1.29 -6.68
CA GLU A 81 17.05 0.86 -7.15
C GLU A 81 16.93 -0.32 -8.14
N GLN A 82 16.07 -1.31 -7.87
CA GLN A 82 15.84 -2.43 -8.79
C GLN A 82 15.20 -2.00 -10.11
N LEU A 83 14.28 -1.02 -10.09
CA LEU A 83 13.69 -0.47 -11.32
C LEU A 83 14.71 0.34 -12.14
N ALA A 84 15.56 1.13 -11.48
CA ALA A 84 16.65 1.84 -12.14
C ALA A 84 17.64 0.85 -12.76
N LYS A 85 18.02 -0.20 -12.02
CA LYS A 85 18.91 -1.24 -12.54
C LYS A 85 18.30 -1.96 -13.74
N ARG A 86 17.00 -2.21 -13.70
CA ARG A 86 16.26 -2.78 -14.82
C ARG A 86 16.32 -1.88 -16.05
N ARG A 87 16.15 -0.56 -15.91
CA ARG A 87 16.28 0.41 -17.02
C ARG A 87 17.65 0.29 -17.68
N GLU A 88 18.73 0.31 -16.90
CA GLU A 88 20.10 0.15 -17.41
C GLU A 88 20.28 -1.14 -18.20
N LEU A 89 19.73 -2.26 -17.70
CA LEU A 89 19.83 -3.56 -18.37
C LEU A 89 19.04 -3.59 -19.68
N VAL A 90 17.88 -2.95 -19.73
CA VAL A 90 17.07 -2.83 -20.96
C VAL A 90 17.84 -2.02 -22.00
N GLU A 91 18.33 -0.85 -21.61
CA GLU A 91 19.12 0.03 -22.50
C GLU A 91 20.38 -0.67 -23.02
N ALA A 92 21.11 -1.37 -22.15
CA ALA A 92 22.30 -2.12 -22.53
C ALA A 92 21.98 -3.26 -23.51
N ALA A 93 20.88 -3.99 -23.30
CA ALA A 93 20.46 -5.06 -24.21
C ALA A 93 20.09 -4.51 -25.59
N GLU A 94 19.36 -3.39 -25.64
CA GLU A 94 18.97 -2.75 -26.90
C GLU A 94 20.17 -2.15 -27.64
N ALA A 95 21.13 -1.57 -26.91
CA ALA A 95 22.38 -1.09 -27.48
C ALA A 95 23.21 -2.23 -28.11
N GLN A 96 23.07 -3.45 -27.61
CA GLN A 96 23.65 -4.66 -28.20
C GLN A 96 22.80 -5.25 -29.36
N GLY A 97 21.70 -4.58 -29.73
CA GLY A 97 20.79 -5.02 -30.80
C GLY A 97 19.80 -6.10 -30.37
N VAL A 98 19.67 -6.40 -29.08
CA VAL A 98 18.71 -7.36 -28.55
C VAL A 98 17.37 -6.65 -28.33
N ALA A 99 16.33 -7.10 -29.05
CA ALA A 99 14.99 -6.58 -28.84
C ALA A 99 14.42 -7.03 -27.48
N VAL A 100 14.20 -6.09 -26.56
CA VAL A 100 13.61 -6.38 -25.26
C VAL A 100 12.07 -6.41 -25.37
N PRO A 101 11.40 -7.49 -24.95
CA PRO A 101 9.94 -7.58 -24.96
C PRO A 101 9.26 -6.48 -24.14
N GLU A 102 8.12 -6.00 -24.64
CA GLU A 102 7.36 -4.88 -24.05
C GLU A 102 7.01 -5.10 -22.57
N ARG A 103 6.56 -6.31 -22.20
CA ARG A 103 6.26 -6.69 -20.81
C ARG A 103 7.41 -6.40 -19.84
N LEU A 104 8.65 -6.40 -20.33
CA LEU A 104 9.82 -6.16 -19.50
C LEU A 104 10.13 -4.67 -19.36
N LYS A 105 9.62 -3.84 -20.26
CA LYS A 105 9.73 -2.38 -20.27
C LYS A 105 8.62 -1.70 -19.46
N GLU A 106 7.46 -2.34 -19.29
CA GLU A 106 6.34 -1.83 -18.49
C GLU A 106 6.78 -1.24 -17.12
N PRO A 107 7.56 -1.96 -16.30
CA PRO A 107 7.99 -1.44 -15.00
C PRO A 107 8.89 -0.19 -15.11
N VAL A 108 9.69 -0.10 -16.17
CA VAL A 108 10.56 1.06 -16.44
C VAL A 108 9.70 2.28 -16.80
N LYS A 109 8.68 2.10 -17.64
CA LYS A 109 7.70 3.15 -17.97
C LYS A 109 6.96 3.68 -16.74
N ILE A 110 6.65 2.79 -15.78
CA ILE A 110 6.04 3.20 -14.51
C ILE A 110 7.02 4.09 -13.73
N LEU A 111 8.30 3.70 -13.65
CA LEU A 111 9.32 4.50 -12.98
C LEU A 111 9.44 5.90 -13.60
N GLU A 112 9.51 6.00 -14.92
CA GLU A 112 9.59 7.29 -15.64
C GLU A 112 8.41 8.21 -15.32
N ARG A 113 7.19 7.67 -15.27
CA ARG A 113 5.99 8.43 -14.89
C ARG A 113 6.04 8.94 -13.45
N LEU A 114 6.59 8.13 -12.52
CA LEU A 114 6.74 8.52 -11.12
C LEU A 114 7.81 9.61 -10.96
N GLU A 115 8.93 9.48 -11.67
CA GLU A 115 10.00 10.50 -11.70
C GLU A 115 9.49 11.82 -12.27
N ALA A 116 8.73 11.78 -13.38
CA ALA A 116 8.11 12.96 -13.98
C ALA A 116 7.17 13.68 -13.01
N ARG A 117 6.27 12.93 -12.34
CA ARG A 117 5.36 13.49 -11.33
C ARG A 117 6.12 14.11 -10.14
N GLN A 118 7.19 13.47 -9.68
CA GLN A 118 8.01 14.04 -8.59
C GLN A 118 8.70 15.34 -9.02
N LYS A 119 9.24 15.38 -10.24
CA LYS A 119 9.87 16.58 -10.79
C LYS A 119 8.87 17.73 -10.91
N GLU A 120 7.68 17.48 -11.44
CA GLU A 120 6.60 18.48 -11.50
C GLU A 120 6.20 19.01 -10.11
N GLN A 121 6.10 18.12 -9.12
CA GLN A 121 5.80 18.51 -7.74
C GLN A 121 6.92 19.36 -7.13
N GLN A 122 8.18 19.01 -7.37
CA GLN A 122 9.34 19.78 -6.91
C GLN A 122 9.41 21.15 -7.59
N GLU A 123 9.18 21.21 -8.89
CA GLU A 123 9.16 22.48 -9.64
C GLU A 123 8.01 23.38 -9.18
N LYS A 124 6.82 22.81 -8.95
CA LYS A 124 5.67 23.53 -8.38
C LYS A 124 5.99 24.06 -6.98
N ALA A 125 6.56 23.23 -6.10
CA ALA A 125 6.97 23.65 -4.77
C ALA A 125 8.06 24.75 -4.82
N ARG A 126 9.02 24.64 -5.73
CA ARG A 126 10.06 25.66 -5.95
C ARG A 126 9.47 26.97 -6.44
N ARG A 127 8.52 26.90 -7.38
CA ARG A 127 7.81 28.08 -7.91
C ARG A 127 6.96 28.76 -6.82
N GLU A 128 6.23 27.99 -6.03
CA GLU A 128 5.46 28.49 -4.88
C GLU A 128 6.38 29.07 -3.77
N GLY A 129 7.58 28.53 -3.59
CA GLY A 129 8.59 29.06 -2.67
C GLY A 129 9.15 30.42 -3.12
N LEU A 130 9.46 30.55 -4.41
CA LEU A 130 9.89 31.81 -5.03
C LEU A 130 8.78 32.88 -4.97
N GLU A 131 7.52 32.48 -5.13
CA GLU A 131 6.35 33.39 -5.05
C GLU A 131 6.08 33.88 -3.62
N LYS A 132 6.51 33.14 -2.60
CA LYS A 132 6.38 33.50 -1.18
C LYS A 132 7.55 34.34 -0.63
N GLY A 133 8.49 34.74 -1.48
CA GLY A 133 9.55 35.69 -1.11
C GLY A 133 10.56 35.16 -0.10
N HIS A 134 10.82 33.85 -0.06
CA HIS A 134 11.97 33.31 0.66
C HIS A 134 13.17 33.32 -0.29
N ASP A 135 13.98 34.37 -0.20
CA ASP A 135 15.24 34.48 -0.93
C ASP A 135 16.27 33.52 -0.28
N PRO A 136 16.75 32.49 -0.99
CA PRO A 136 17.68 31.51 -0.42
C PRO A 136 19.09 32.08 -0.16
N ASP A 137 19.37 33.30 -0.61
CA ASP A 137 20.69 33.95 -0.48
C ASP A 137 20.81 34.87 0.76
N ASP A 138 19.75 35.05 1.56
CA ASP A 138 19.75 35.91 2.76
C ASP A 138 20.49 35.31 3.98
N TYR A 139 21.08 34.11 3.87
CA TYR A 139 21.75 33.40 4.98
C TYR A 139 23.28 33.32 4.90
N GLU A 140 23.92 34.03 3.98
CA GLU A 140 25.38 34.23 3.99
C GLU A 140 25.73 35.73 4.05
N SER A 141 25.81 36.25 5.28
CA SER A 141 26.58 37.44 5.66
C SER A 141 27.10 37.29 7.09
#